data_AF-A0A221R292-F1
#
_entry.id   AF-A0A221R292-F1
#
_cell.length_a   1.000
_cell.length_b   1.000
_cell.length_c   1.000
_cell.angle_alpha   90.00
_cell.angle_beta   90.00
_cell.angle_gamma   90.00
#
_symmetry.space_group_name_H-M   'P 1'
#
loop_
_entity.id
_entity.type
_entity.pdbx_description
1 polymer ?
#
loop_
_entity_poly.entity_id
_entity_poly.type
_entity_poly.pdbx_seq_one_letter_code
_entity_poly.pdbx_strand_id
1 'polypeptide(L)'
;MRRRSFCECARPDRFGPGPFGRDLVGPGRLCRDRVRRLGQGRPDRDDRGVRDHRQQGAAGRHARCREHRCRAPRRTPRDRGRLLRSAGDARQGRRLHDPRRRLAHAPAGRGPHHAHGPRRPAQGRRRRHRHADVLGPLDPRPHRAGQGLLGRERVLCGNSFAVRRGGALTRSVAAAPVRSRQSRRQFLIGGAAAGVGAAAALGTVRALDHAPASQAEAALNGGHTVPFFGEHQAGVDTSPQAHAAFVGLDLRDGVDRDGLRRMMRLLSDDAARLTQGAPALADTEPELAVVPAGLTVTFGVGPRFVQRAGGQTPAWLRPLPAFGIDRLRPEFSDGDLLLQIAADDPVTVAHASRMLLKDARSFAAVRWVQRGFRRAYGSTPAGTTMRNLFGQVDGTANPVPGTPDFDEAVWSGQGWLAGGTGAVVRRIHMDLDGWDALDPTGKEASVGRRLADGAPLTGGSEHDEPDFSATTPLGFPVIADYSHVRRARGEQPAAPSERIFRRGYNYDDTPVGDDVSNSGLLFVSFQADVDRQFVPIQRRLDELDLLNRWTTPIGSAVFAIPPGCREGGYIGETLLG
;
A
#
# COMPACT_ATOMS: atom_id res chain seq x y z
N MET A 1 6.32 -62.51 0.77
CA MET A 1 6.02 -62.87 2.18
C MET A 1 6.82 -61.94 3.10
N ARG A 2 6.42 -61.75 4.37
CA ARG A 2 7.22 -61.05 5.42
C ARG A 2 7.79 -62.07 6.42
N ARG A 3 9.02 -61.83 6.92
CA ARG A 3 9.68 -62.29 8.18
C ARG A 3 11.21 -62.14 8.00
N ARG A 4 12.05 -61.87 9.00
CA ARG A 4 11.88 -61.50 10.43
C ARG A 4 13.17 -60.80 10.93
N SER A 5 13.22 -60.36 12.19
CA SER A 5 14.39 -59.73 12.83
C SER A 5 14.74 -60.39 14.18
N PHE A 6 15.92 -60.04 14.71
CA PHE A 6 16.40 -60.07 16.11
C PHE A 6 17.21 -61.27 16.68
N CYS A 7 17.92 -60.92 17.78
CA CYS A 7 18.96 -61.61 18.57
C CYS A 7 20.38 -61.61 17.96
N GLU A 8 21.48 -61.55 18.75
CA GLU A 8 21.61 -61.74 20.22
C GLU A 8 22.70 -60.87 20.93
N CYS A 9 23.07 -61.23 22.17
CA CYS A 9 23.81 -60.53 23.24
C CYS A 9 25.36 -60.36 23.00
N ALA A 10 26.23 -59.82 23.88
CA ALA A 10 26.19 -59.60 25.35
C ALA A 10 27.16 -58.49 25.88
N ARG A 11 27.25 -58.33 27.22
CA ARG A 11 28.25 -57.54 28.00
C ARG A 11 29.09 -58.44 28.92
N PRO A 12 30.22 -57.95 29.48
CA PRO A 12 30.34 -57.67 30.94
C PRO A 12 30.73 -56.19 31.24
N ASP A 13 30.36 -55.51 32.34
CA ASP A 13 30.80 -55.60 33.77
C ASP A 13 32.29 -55.19 34.00
N ARG A 14 32.71 -54.39 35.02
CA ARG A 14 32.01 -53.59 36.08
C ARG A 14 32.99 -52.62 36.84
N PHE A 15 32.46 -51.78 37.75
CA PHE A 15 33.13 -50.99 38.85
C PHE A 15 33.88 -49.65 38.57
N GLY A 16 33.77 -48.74 39.56
CA GLY A 16 34.58 -47.53 39.86
C GLY A 16 34.83 -47.50 41.39
N PRO A 17 34.92 -46.35 42.12
CA PRO A 17 34.98 -44.92 41.78
C PRO A 17 36.15 -44.15 42.49
N GLY A 18 36.30 -42.81 42.34
CA GLY A 18 37.13 -42.01 43.26
C GLY A 18 37.50 -40.57 42.81
N PRO A 19 37.89 -39.64 43.72
CA PRO A 19 37.65 -38.19 43.49
C PRO A 19 38.77 -37.17 43.87
N PHE A 20 38.50 -35.89 43.55
CA PHE A 20 39.11 -34.63 44.05
C PHE A 20 40.59 -34.28 43.71
N GLY A 21 40.83 -32.95 43.57
CA GLY A 21 42.16 -32.34 43.47
C GLY A 21 42.15 -30.96 42.78
N ARG A 22 42.62 -29.91 43.48
CA ARG A 22 42.97 -28.58 42.94
C ARG A 22 44.36 -28.21 43.45
N ASP A 23 45.14 -27.50 42.63
CA ASP A 23 46.22 -26.54 42.95
C ASP A 23 46.99 -26.27 41.65
N LEU A 24 47.79 -25.23 41.42
CA LEU A 24 47.89 -23.80 41.80
C LEU A 24 49.20 -23.32 41.10
N VAL A 25 49.54 -22.02 41.18
CA VAL A 25 50.85 -21.43 40.79
C VAL A 25 51.14 -21.23 39.27
N GLY A 26 51.54 -20.00 38.91
CA GLY A 26 52.27 -19.62 37.68
C GLY A 26 53.57 -18.86 38.08
N PRO A 27 54.07 -17.82 37.37
CA PRO A 27 53.78 -17.30 36.01
C PRO A 27 55.05 -17.19 35.11
N GLY A 28 54.91 -16.84 33.81
CA GLY A 28 56.06 -16.79 32.86
C GLY A 28 56.02 -15.67 31.81
N ARG A 29 57.02 -14.78 31.82
CA ARG A 29 57.13 -13.49 31.09
C ARG A 29 57.51 -13.56 29.60
N LEU A 30 57.15 -12.49 28.88
CA LEU A 30 57.91 -11.76 27.82
C LEU A 30 58.16 -12.34 26.39
N CYS A 31 57.49 -11.69 25.42
CA CYS A 31 58.06 -11.00 24.25
C CYS A 31 59.14 -11.62 23.32
N ARG A 32 58.73 -11.73 22.04
CA ARG A 32 59.46 -11.47 20.77
C ARG A 32 60.67 -12.35 20.40
N ASP A 33 60.68 -12.74 19.13
CA ASP A 33 61.87 -12.53 18.29
C ASP A 33 61.48 -12.04 16.87
N ARG A 34 62.42 -11.43 16.12
CA ARG A 34 62.19 -10.84 14.79
C ARG A 34 63.49 -10.65 13.99
N VAL A 35 63.67 -11.43 12.92
CA VAL A 35 64.81 -11.28 11.99
C VAL A 35 64.58 -10.12 10.99
N ARG A 36 65.69 -9.47 10.57
CA ARG A 36 65.74 -8.29 9.67
C ARG A 36 66.52 -8.58 8.36
N ARG A 37 66.24 -7.79 7.31
CA ARG A 37 67.17 -6.89 6.58
C ARG A 37 66.31 -5.91 5.75
N LEU A 38 66.39 -4.57 5.95
CA LEU A 38 67.38 -3.58 5.46
C LEU A 38 67.38 -3.44 3.92
N GLY A 39 67.17 -2.28 3.28
CA GLY A 39 66.89 -0.88 3.70
C GLY A 39 66.18 -0.12 2.53
N GLN A 40 66.15 1.21 2.34
CA GLN A 40 66.47 2.46 3.11
C GLN A 40 66.09 3.67 2.20
N GLY A 41 65.67 4.87 2.64
CA GLY A 41 65.15 5.30 3.95
C GLY A 41 65.28 6.82 4.27
N ARG A 42 64.14 7.53 4.44
CA ARG A 42 63.96 8.87 5.12
C ARG A 42 64.44 10.15 4.42
N PRO A 43 64.09 11.39 4.90
CA PRO A 43 63.32 11.80 6.12
C PRO A 43 62.00 12.59 5.83
N ASP A 44 60.95 12.50 6.68
CA ASP A 44 60.47 13.45 7.73
C ASP A 44 59.99 14.85 7.22
N ARG A 45 58.72 15.27 7.46
CA ARG A 45 58.22 16.24 8.49
C ARG A 45 58.40 17.75 8.13
N ASP A 46 57.62 18.71 8.65
CA ASP A 46 56.45 18.70 9.55
C ASP A 46 55.53 19.93 9.28
N ASP A 47 54.36 19.92 9.92
CA ASP A 47 53.50 21.04 10.35
C ASP A 47 52.82 22.08 9.41
N ARG A 48 51.73 22.59 10.00
CA ARG A 48 50.71 23.57 9.57
C ARG A 48 51.23 24.99 9.29
N GLY A 49 50.49 25.80 8.52
CA GLY A 49 50.51 27.25 8.75
C GLY A 49 49.88 28.22 7.72
N VAL A 50 48.73 28.80 8.09
CA VAL A 50 48.35 30.23 7.90
C VAL A 50 48.49 30.93 6.52
N ARG A 51 47.31 31.19 5.93
CA ARG A 51 46.81 32.41 5.25
C ARG A 51 47.72 33.32 4.37
N ASP A 52 47.16 33.58 3.18
CA ASP A 52 46.84 34.91 2.59
C ASP A 52 47.68 35.58 1.48
N HIS A 53 46.90 36.32 0.67
CA HIS A 53 47.20 37.54 -0.07
C HIS A 53 48.22 37.58 -1.26
N ARG A 54 47.60 37.78 -2.44
CA ARG A 54 47.87 38.83 -3.45
C ARG A 54 49.00 38.70 -4.50
N GLN A 55 48.50 38.59 -5.74
CA GLN A 55 48.72 39.51 -6.88
C GLN A 55 50.03 39.45 -7.71
N GLN A 56 49.80 39.60 -9.04
CA GLN A 56 50.72 40.05 -10.09
C GLN A 56 51.92 39.13 -10.42
N GLY A 57 52.34 38.96 -11.68
CA GLY A 57 51.70 39.31 -12.95
C GLY A 57 52.66 39.50 -14.13
N ALA A 58 52.43 38.83 -15.26
CA ALA A 58 52.83 39.22 -16.63
C ALA A 58 52.19 38.20 -17.61
N ALA A 59 51.33 38.53 -18.58
CA ALA A 59 51.39 39.52 -19.67
C ALA A 59 52.04 38.99 -20.97
N GLY A 60 51.29 38.19 -21.74
CA GLY A 60 51.51 37.97 -23.17
C GLY A 60 50.38 38.63 -23.97
N ARG A 61 50.71 39.54 -24.90
CA ARG A 61 49.73 40.30 -25.71
C ARG A 61 49.72 39.80 -27.15
N HIS A 62 48.56 39.69 -27.77
CA HIS A 62 48.20 40.39 -29.03
C HIS A 62 46.69 40.17 -29.32
N ALA A 63 46.12 40.89 -30.29
CA ALA A 63 44.68 41.19 -30.24
C ALA A 63 43.98 41.46 -31.59
N ARG A 64 42.65 41.30 -31.56
CA ARG A 64 41.60 41.90 -32.42
C ARG A 64 41.45 41.42 -33.88
N CYS A 65 40.31 40.78 -34.11
CA CYS A 65 39.28 41.13 -35.10
C CYS A 65 39.66 41.50 -36.54
N ARG A 66 39.08 40.78 -37.51
CA ARG A 66 37.90 41.35 -38.21
C ARG A 66 36.98 40.33 -38.90
N GLU A 67 35.72 40.77 -38.94
CA GLU A 67 34.57 40.44 -39.79
C GLU A 67 34.80 39.60 -41.06
N HIS A 68 33.89 38.64 -41.33
CA HIS A 68 33.18 38.58 -42.63
C HIS A 68 31.80 37.91 -42.51
N ARG A 69 30.90 38.22 -43.45
CA ARG A 69 29.47 37.82 -43.44
C ARG A 69 29.23 36.51 -44.20
N CYS A 70 28.21 35.74 -43.79
CA CYS A 70 27.35 35.00 -44.71
C CYS A 70 25.87 35.29 -44.41
N ARG A 71 25.02 35.33 -45.45
CA ARG A 71 23.56 35.54 -45.36
C ARG A 71 22.82 34.28 -45.79
N ALA A 72 21.73 33.95 -45.10
CA ALA A 72 20.69 33.07 -45.65
C ALA A 72 19.84 33.82 -46.70
N PRO A 73 18.91 33.12 -47.36
CA PRO A 73 17.52 33.51 -47.14
C PRO A 73 16.56 32.34 -46.86
N ARG A 74 15.51 32.63 -46.08
CA ARG A 74 14.33 31.77 -45.90
C ARG A 74 13.42 31.83 -47.15
N ARG A 75 12.56 30.83 -47.34
CA ARG A 75 11.34 30.94 -48.15
C ARG A 75 10.12 30.54 -47.32
N THR A 76 9.08 31.38 -47.32
CA THR A 76 7.76 31.17 -46.70
C THR A 76 6.67 31.87 -47.54
N PRO A 77 5.39 31.48 -47.46
CA PRO A 77 4.45 31.60 -48.58
C PRO A 77 3.49 32.82 -48.55
N ARG A 78 2.81 33.05 -49.69
CA ARG A 78 1.56 33.82 -49.91
C ARG A 78 1.05 33.56 -51.35
N ASP A 79 -0.18 33.83 -51.77
CA ASP A 79 -1.55 33.72 -51.18
C ASP A 79 -2.57 34.07 -52.30
N ARG A 80 -3.79 33.48 -52.30
CA ARG A 80 -4.98 33.77 -53.16
C ARG A 80 -4.87 33.48 -54.68
N GLY A 81 -5.95 33.12 -55.40
CA GLY A 81 -7.30 32.70 -54.97
C GLY A 81 -8.40 32.77 -56.08
N ARG A 82 -9.58 32.19 -55.77
CA ARG A 82 -10.92 32.27 -56.44
C ARG A 82 -11.29 31.35 -57.65
N LEU A 83 -12.26 30.47 -57.36
CA LEU A 83 -13.58 30.25 -58.02
C LEU A 83 -13.73 29.70 -59.46
N LEU A 84 -14.43 28.56 -59.57
CA LEU A 84 -15.70 28.28 -60.30
C LEU A 84 -16.09 26.80 -59.99
N ARG A 85 -17.20 26.48 -59.29
CA ARG A 85 -18.63 26.38 -59.70
C ARG A 85 -19.01 25.30 -60.74
N SER A 86 -19.25 24.07 -60.26
CA SER A 86 -20.46 23.24 -60.53
C SER A 86 -20.45 22.08 -59.51
N ALA A 87 -21.53 21.60 -58.89
CA ALA A 87 -22.93 21.39 -59.27
C ALA A 87 -23.16 20.06 -60.03
N GLY A 88 -23.49 19.02 -59.27
CA GLY A 88 -23.94 17.69 -59.69
C GLY A 88 -24.65 17.03 -58.50
N ASP A 89 -25.80 16.41 -58.71
CA ASP A 89 -26.83 16.22 -57.68
C ASP A 89 -27.38 14.78 -57.62
N ALA A 90 -28.17 14.51 -56.58
CA ALA A 90 -29.30 13.58 -56.55
C ALA A 90 -29.09 12.05 -56.34
N ARG A 91 -29.47 11.65 -55.11
CA ARG A 91 -30.53 10.65 -54.79
C ARG A 91 -30.22 9.14 -54.68
N GLN A 92 -30.42 8.66 -53.44
CA GLN A 92 -31.36 7.60 -53.01
C GLN A 92 -31.32 6.20 -53.67
N GLY A 93 -31.08 5.18 -52.83
CA GLY A 93 -31.37 3.78 -53.15
C GLY A 93 -31.46 2.88 -51.91
N ARG A 94 -32.65 2.77 -51.28
CA ARG A 94 -32.90 1.74 -50.26
C ARG A 94 -33.10 0.37 -50.92
N ARG A 95 -32.61 -0.70 -50.29
CA ARG A 95 -33.31 -2.00 -50.19
C ARG A 95 -32.75 -2.84 -49.03
N LEU A 96 -33.62 -3.61 -48.38
CA LEU A 96 -33.24 -4.64 -47.40
C LEU A 96 -33.02 -5.96 -48.13
N HIS A 97 -32.28 -6.89 -47.53
CA HIS A 97 -32.69 -8.30 -47.47
C HIS A 97 -31.93 -9.09 -46.38
N ASP A 98 -32.67 -9.56 -45.38
CA ASP A 98 -32.43 -10.87 -44.73
C ASP A 98 -33.17 -11.93 -45.57
N PRO A 99 -32.67 -13.18 -45.63
CA PRO A 99 -33.49 -14.25 -45.05
C PRO A 99 -32.71 -15.40 -44.38
N ARG A 100 -33.07 -15.68 -43.11
CA ARG A 100 -32.70 -16.91 -42.39
C ARG A 100 -33.29 -18.20 -43.00
N ARG A 101 -32.46 -19.20 -43.27
CA ARG A 101 -32.73 -20.67 -43.20
C ARG A 101 -31.37 -21.40 -43.27
N ARG A 102 -31.12 -22.60 -42.74
CA ARG A 102 -31.64 -23.50 -41.69
C ARG A 102 -30.94 -24.86 -41.96
N LEU A 103 -30.86 -25.71 -40.94
CA LEU A 103 -30.48 -27.15 -41.00
C LEU A 103 -28.97 -27.46 -41.08
N ALA A 104 -28.65 -28.68 -40.63
CA ALA A 104 -27.33 -29.15 -40.25
C ALA A 104 -27.00 -30.47 -40.97
N HIS A 105 -25.72 -30.86 -40.94
CA HIS A 105 -25.34 -32.27 -40.97
C HIS A 105 -24.03 -32.50 -40.21
N ALA A 106 -23.96 -33.64 -39.53
CA ALA A 106 -22.73 -34.24 -39.01
C ALA A 106 -22.72 -35.73 -39.43
N PRO A 107 -21.56 -36.31 -39.80
CA PRO A 107 -21.41 -37.75 -39.99
C PRO A 107 -20.96 -38.45 -38.69
N ALA A 108 -21.15 -39.76 -38.58
CA ALA A 108 -20.77 -40.54 -37.41
C ALA A 108 -20.33 -41.98 -37.74
N GLY A 109 -19.36 -42.48 -36.97
CA GLY A 109 -19.00 -43.90 -36.78
C GLY A 109 -18.38 -44.02 -35.38
N ARG A 110 -18.73 -44.95 -34.48
CA ARG A 110 -18.77 -46.44 -34.61
C ARG A 110 -17.42 -46.95 -35.12
N GLY A 111 -16.68 -47.82 -34.43
CA GLY A 111 -16.97 -48.73 -33.29
C GLY A 111 -16.16 -50.03 -33.53
N PRO A 112 -15.75 -50.83 -32.52
CA PRO A 112 -16.74 -51.70 -31.83
C PRO A 112 -16.48 -52.09 -30.36
N HIS A 113 -17.61 -52.37 -29.67
CA HIS A 113 -17.92 -53.46 -28.72
C HIS A 113 -16.89 -54.08 -27.74
N HIS A 114 -17.28 -54.09 -26.46
CA HIS A 114 -17.58 -55.33 -25.71
C HIS A 114 -18.80 -55.09 -24.78
N ALA A 115 -19.53 -56.14 -24.35
CA ALA A 115 -20.82 -56.00 -23.64
C ALA A 115 -21.17 -57.17 -22.70
N HIS A 116 -22.15 -56.93 -21.82
CA HIS A 116 -22.78 -57.84 -20.83
C HIS A 116 -21.88 -58.23 -19.61
N GLY A 117 -22.40 -58.46 -18.40
CA GLY A 117 -23.79 -58.43 -17.91
C GLY A 117 -23.90 -58.22 -16.36
N PRO A 118 -25.13 -58.14 -15.79
CA PRO A 118 -25.36 -57.43 -14.50
C PRO A 118 -25.71 -58.30 -13.28
N ARG A 119 -25.53 -57.77 -12.05
CA ARG A 119 -26.20 -58.24 -10.80
C ARG A 119 -26.50 -57.11 -9.78
N ARG A 120 -27.62 -57.26 -9.06
CA ARG A 120 -28.15 -56.54 -7.87
C ARG A 120 -29.15 -57.53 -7.18
N PRO A 121 -29.67 -57.31 -5.96
CA PRO A 121 -29.04 -56.80 -4.72
C PRO A 121 -29.41 -57.65 -3.46
N ALA A 122 -28.82 -57.36 -2.29
CA ALA A 122 -29.33 -57.72 -0.95
C ALA A 122 -28.90 -56.60 0.03
N GLN A 123 -29.70 -56.04 0.94
CA GLN A 123 -30.58 -56.57 2.00
C GLN A 123 -29.83 -57.25 3.17
N GLY A 124 -29.69 -56.52 4.30
CA GLY A 124 -28.98 -56.95 5.52
C GLY A 124 -29.34 -56.10 6.75
N ARG A 125 -30.41 -56.47 7.45
CA ARG A 125 -31.13 -55.72 8.50
C ARG A 125 -30.33 -55.33 9.77
N ARG A 126 -30.63 -54.11 10.25
CA ARG A 126 -30.92 -53.70 11.66
C ARG A 126 -29.99 -54.12 12.82
N ARG A 127 -29.63 -53.12 13.64
CA ARG A 127 -30.10 -53.05 15.06
C ARG A 127 -30.59 -51.64 15.39
N ARG A 128 -31.40 -51.52 16.45
CA ARG A 128 -31.90 -50.26 17.04
C ARG A 128 -31.51 -50.25 18.51
N HIS A 129 -31.23 -49.07 19.06
CA HIS A 129 -31.63 -48.76 20.43
C HIS A 129 -32.62 -47.59 20.40
N ARG A 130 -33.57 -47.61 21.34
CA ARG A 130 -34.51 -46.52 21.61
C ARG A 130 -34.16 -45.95 22.97
N HIS A 131 -34.25 -44.64 23.13
CA HIS A 131 -34.81 -44.05 24.34
C HIS A 131 -35.78 -42.94 23.92
N ALA A 132 -36.88 -42.86 24.67
CA ALA A 132 -38.02 -41.97 24.52
C ALA A 132 -38.86 -42.10 25.82
N ASP A 133 -39.68 -41.14 26.23
CA ASP A 133 -39.77 -39.73 25.77
C ASP A 133 -39.01 -38.84 26.80
N VAL A 134 -39.43 -37.74 27.44
CA VAL A 134 -40.67 -36.92 27.50
C VAL A 134 -40.24 -35.45 27.76
N LEU A 135 -40.70 -34.49 26.94
CA LEU A 135 -41.22 -33.16 27.33
C LEU A 135 -41.59 -32.36 26.06
N GLY A 136 -42.75 -31.69 26.06
CA GLY A 136 -43.32 -31.03 24.89
C GLY A 136 -42.94 -29.54 24.72
N PRO A 137 -43.23 -28.94 23.55
CA PRO A 137 -42.93 -27.54 23.28
C PRO A 137 -43.91 -26.58 23.99
N LEU A 138 -43.42 -25.38 24.32
CA LEU A 138 -44.24 -24.26 24.78
C LEU A 138 -44.65 -23.39 23.59
N ASP A 139 -45.95 -23.27 23.33
CA ASP A 139 -46.55 -22.40 22.31
C ASP A 139 -47.06 -21.10 22.97
N PRO A 140 -46.61 -19.90 22.58
CA PRO A 140 -46.97 -18.66 23.26
C PRO A 140 -48.32 -18.11 22.79
N ARG A 141 -49.21 -17.75 23.73
CA ARG A 141 -50.46 -17.03 23.44
C ARG A 141 -50.69 -15.81 24.35
N PRO A 142 -51.45 -14.80 23.89
CA PRO A 142 -51.17 -13.42 24.25
C PRO A 142 -52.15 -12.79 25.26
N HIS A 143 -51.68 -11.74 25.94
CA HIS A 143 -52.56 -10.73 26.53
C HIS A 143 -52.67 -9.47 25.63
N ARG A 144 -53.75 -8.72 25.83
CA ARG A 144 -54.19 -7.60 24.98
C ARG A 144 -54.35 -6.33 25.82
N ALA A 145 -54.42 -5.19 25.12
CA ALA A 145 -54.64 -3.83 25.60
C ALA A 145 -53.41 -3.12 26.24
N GLY A 146 -53.08 -1.88 25.81
CA GLY A 146 -53.70 -1.18 24.67
C GLY A 146 -53.18 0.22 24.33
N GLN A 147 -53.71 0.70 23.20
CA GLN A 147 -53.87 2.10 22.77
C GLN A 147 -52.65 3.04 22.78
N GLY A 148 -52.05 3.19 21.60
CA GLY A 148 -51.30 4.38 21.17
C GLY A 148 -51.57 4.59 19.67
N LEU A 149 -51.79 5.83 19.22
CA LEU A 149 -52.31 6.15 17.88
C LEU A 149 -51.33 7.03 17.08
N LEU A 150 -51.54 7.08 15.75
CA LEU A 150 -50.75 7.85 14.75
C LEU A 150 -49.33 7.31 14.52
N GLY A 151 -48.76 7.35 13.31
CA GLY A 151 -49.31 7.69 12.00
C GLY A 151 -48.34 7.20 10.91
N ARG A 152 -48.86 6.75 9.76
CA ARG A 152 -48.03 6.26 8.63
C ARG A 152 -48.02 7.29 7.49
N GLU A 153 -46.83 7.61 6.99
CA GLU A 153 -46.64 7.97 5.59
C GLU A 153 -45.60 7.08 4.92
N ARG A 154 -45.76 6.87 3.62
CA ARG A 154 -44.81 6.19 2.74
C ARG A 154 -44.38 7.20 1.68
N VAL A 155 -43.09 7.36 1.46
CA VAL A 155 -42.58 8.07 0.27
C VAL A 155 -42.12 7.03 -0.74
N LEU A 156 -42.57 7.16 -1.99
CA LEU A 156 -42.18 6.35 -3.15
C LEU A 156 -41.23 7.15 -4.04
N CYS A 157 -40.38 6.46 -4.79
CA CYS A 157 -39.50 7.07 -5.79
C CYS A 157 -40.33 7.67 -6.97
N GLY A 158 -39.90 8.80 -7.52
CA GLY A 158 -40.61 9.46 -8.63
C GLY A 158 -39.78 10.50 -9.39
N ASN A 159 -39.24 10.06 -10.53
CA ASN A 159 -38.51 10.76 -11.60
C ASN A 159 -38.56 12.31 -11.73
N SER A 160 -37.38 12.83 -12.07
CA SER A 160 -37.08 13.90 -13.04
C SER A 160 -38.22 14.52 -13.86
N PHE A 161 -38.27 15.86 -13.93
CA PHE A 161 -38.01 16.61 -15.18
C PHE A 161 -37.79 18.11 -14.93
N ALA A 162 -37.21 18.83 -15.91
CA ALA A 162 -37.00 20.29 -15.86
C ALA A 162 -37.88 21.04 -16.86
N VAL A 163 -38.41 22.21 -16.46
CA VAL A 163 -39.17 23.16 -17.31
C VAL A 163 -38.62 24.59 -17.10
N ARG A 164 -38.90 25.51 -18.03
CA ARG A 164 -38.05 26.68 -18.36
C ARG A 164 -38.88 27.93 -18.71
N ARG A 165 -38.32 29.13 -18.48
CA ARG A 165 -38.63 30.48 -19.04
C ARG A 165 -39.61 31.42 -18.32
N GLY A 166 -39.34 32.74 -18.50
CA GLY A 166 -40.09 33.92 -18.04
C GLY A 166 -39.56 34.47 -16.70
N GLY A 167 -38.98 35.67 -16.55
CA GLY A 167 -38.74 36.81 -17.46
C GLY A 167 -39.80 37.92 -17.32
N ALA A 168 -39.50 39.22 -17.23
CA ALA A 168 -38.24 39.98 -17.03
C ALA A 168 -38.61 41.47 -16.75
N LEU A 169 -37.62 42.34 -16.41
CA LEU A 169 -37.75 43.82 -16.22
C LEU A 169 -38.50 44.23 -14.92
N THR A 170 -38.26 45.38 -14.26
CA THR A 170 -37.40 46.57 -14.51
C THR A 170 -36.52 46.95 -13.29
N ARG A 171 -35.60 47.93 -13.46
CA ARG A 171 -34.79 48.60 -12.41
C ARG A 171 -35.45 49.92 -11.96
N SER A 172 -35.16 50.43 -10.75
CA SER A 172 -34.47 51.74 -10.54
C SER A 172 -34.24 52.16 -9.06
N VAL A 173 -32.97 52.41 -8.71
CA VAL A 173 -32.41 53.44 -7.78
C VAL A 173 -32.91 53.54 -6.31
N ALA A 174 -32.05 54.07 -5.42
CA ALA A 174 -32.23 54.17 -3.97
C ALA A 174 -31.88 55.56 -3.39
N ALA A 175 -32.36 55.86 -2.18
CA ALA A 175 -31.89 56.93 -1.29
C ALA A 175 -32.25 56.63 0.17
N ALA A 176 -31.57 57.24 1.14
CA ALA A 176 -31.82 57.07 2.59
C ALA A 176 -31.69 58.41 3.34
N PRO A 177 -32.41 58.60 4.46
CA PRO A 177 -32.04 59.66 5.41
C PRO A 177 -32.13 59.33 6.92
N VAL A 178 -31.01 59.62 7.61
CA VAL A 178 -30.94 60.42 8.86
C VAL A 178 -31.36 59.79 10.23
N ARG A 179 -30.66 60.29 11.27
CA ARG A 179 -30.69 59.92 12.70
C ARG A 179 -31.86 60.55 13.46
N SER A 180 -32.30 59.90 14.55
CA SER A 180 -33.00 60.55 15.68
C SER A 180 -32.01 60.98 16.77
N ARG A 181 -32.33 62.04 17.54
CA ARG A 181 -31.44 62.59 18.59
C ARG A 181 -32.21 63.48 19.59
N GLN A 182 -32.45 63.02 20.82
CA GLN A 182 -32.86 63.78 22.03
C GLN A 182 -33.13 62.81 23.20
N SER A 183 -33.13 63.18 24.49
CA SER A 183 -32.25 64.13 25.21
C SER A 183 -32.37 63.97 26.74
N ARG A 184 -31.26 64.27 27.43
CA ARG A 184 -31.09 64.43 28.89
C ARG A 184 -32.34 64.95 29.67
N ARG A 185 -32.88 64.15 30.62
CA ARG A 185 -33.10 64.51 32.05
C ARG A 185 -33.95 63.46 32.80
N GLN A 186 -33.33 62.76 33.75
CA GLN A 186 -33.89 62.50 35.09
C GLN A 186 -32.72 62.30 36.07
N PHE A 187 -32.96 62.48 37.37
CA PHE A 187 -31.91 62.91 38.32
C PHE A 187 -32.08 62.25 39.70
N LEU A 188 -30.94 61.86 40.28
CA LEU A 188 -30.69 61.58 41.71
C LEU A 188 -31.42 60.44 42.44
N ILE A 189 -30.58 59.58 43.07
CA ILE A 189 -30.51 59.12 44.48
C ILE A 189 -29.88 57.71 44.43
N GLY A 190 -28.80 57.33 45.13
CA GLY A 190 -27.80 57.96 46.01
C GLY A 190 -26.77 56.84 46.35
N GLY A 191 -25.64 56.99 47.05
CA GLY A 191 -24.89 58.12 47.63
C GLY A 191 -23.37 57.77 47.63
N ALA A 192 -22.49 58.50 48.34
CA ALA A 192 -21.04 58.48 48.05
C ALA A 192 -20.09 58.30 49.26
N ALA A 193 -18.94 57.65 49.01
CA ALA A 193 -17.63 57.83 49.65
C ALA A 193 -16.55 57.01 48.88
N ALA A 194 -15.24 57.25 48.94
CA ALA A 194 -14.41 58.46 48.98
C ALA A 194 -12.93 58.01 48.84
N GLY A 195 -12.08 58.65 48.01
CA GLY A 195 -10.67 58.27 47.87
C GLY A 195 -9.95 58.99 46.72
N VAL A 196 -8.65 59.31 46.90
CA VAL A 196 -7.87 60.20 46.01
C VAL A 196 -6.52 59.59 45.67
N GLY A 197 -6.06 59.69 44.40
CA GLY A 197 -4.74 59.22 43.95
C GLY A 197 -4.36 59.76 42.57
N ALA A 198 -3.20 60.41 42.45
CA ALA A 198 -2.89 61.34 41.36
C ALA A 198 -2.18 60.75 40.10
N ALA A 199 -2.60 61.27 38.93
CA ALA A 199 -1.77 61.78 37.82
C ALA A 199 -0.96 60.85 36.87
N ALA A 200 -0.64 61.46 35.72
CA ALA A 200 0.40 61.15 34.72
C ALA A 200 0.24 59.98 33.73
N ALA A 201 -0.34 60.27 32.55
CA ALA A 201 0.09 59.72 31.25
C ALA A 201 -0.51 60.49 30.05
N LEU A 202 0.26 61.43 29.46
CA LEU A 202 0.03 61.91 28.09
C LEU A 202 1.09 61.27 27.19
N GLY A 203 0.72 60.29 26.38
CA GLY A 203 1.69 59.52 25.58
C GLY A 203 1.05 58.74 24.44
N THR A 204 1.21 59.28 23.22
CA THR A 204 1.14 58.56 21.92
C THR A 204 0.10 57.46 21.76
N VAL A 205 -1.05 57.79 21.15
CA VAL A 205 -1.81 56.78 20.40
C VAL A 205 -1.01 56.33 19.19
N ARG A 206 -0.24 55.25 19.33
CA ARG A 206 0.26 54.51 18.17
C ARG A 206 -0.94 53.92 17.44
N ALA A 207 -1.17 54.39 16.21
CA ALA A 207 -1.91 53.61 15.24
C ALA A 207 -1.12 52.31 15.02
N LEU A 208 -1.59 51.21 15.63
CA LEU A 208 -1.09 49.89 15.32
C LEU A 208 -1.72 49.47 14.00
N ASP A 209 -1.03 49.75 12.90
CA ASP A 209 -1.26 49.11 11.61
C ASP A 209 -1.05 47.60 11.78
N HIS A 210 -2.08 46.92 12.26
CA HIS A 210 -2.28 45.51 12.05
C HIS A 210 -2.57 45.32 10.56
N ALA A 211 -1.51 45.38 9.75
CA ALA A 211 -1.43 44.53 8.59
C ALA A 211 -1.85 43.13 9.06
N PRO A 212 -2.90 42.52 8.50
CA PRO A 212 -3.30 41.19 8.92
C PRO A 212 -2.10 40.29 8.70
N ALA A 213 -1.57 39.72 9.80
CA ALA A 213 -0.51 38.73 9.70
C ALA A 213 -1.06 37.64 8.79
N SER A 214 -0.45 37.48 7.61
CA SER A 214 -0.90 36.50 6.65
C SER A 214 -0.74 35.14 7.30
N GLN A 215 -1.85 34.57 7.77
CA GLN A 215 -1.93 33.16 8.07
C GLN A 215 -1.50 32.49 6.77
N ALA A 216 -0.32 31.87 6.78
CA ALA A 216 0.17 31.16 5.61
C ALA A 216 -0.85 30.06 5.34
N GLU A 217 -1.64 30.22 4.28
CA GLU A 217 -2.69 29.26 3.92
C GLU A 217 -2.03 27.89 3.84
N ALA A 218 -2.48 26.96 4.67
CA ALA A 218 -1.84 25.67 4.82
C ALA A 218 -1.81 24.99 3.45
N ALA A 219 -0.59 24.83 2.90
CA ALA A 219 -0.40 24.54 1.49
C ALA A 219 -1.21 23.30 1.09
N LEU A 220 -2.10 23.46 0.12
CA LEU A 220 -3.02 22.40 -0.30
C LEU A 220 -2.21 21.20 -0.79
N ASN A 221 -2.46 20.02 -0.20
CA ASN A 221 -1.67 18.80 -0.46
C ASN A 221 -1.65 18.39 -1.94
N GLY A 222 -2.61 18.87 -2.75
CA GLY A 222 -2.63 18.63 -4.19
C GLY A 222 -1.32 18.98 -4.92
N GLY A 223 -0.55 19.96 -4.42
CA GLY A 223 0.75 20.34 -5.00
C GLY A 223 1.95 19.50 -4.53
N HIS A 224 1.77 18.53 -3.64
CA HIS A 224 2.84 17.65 -3.16
C HIS A 224 3.25 16.66 -4.26
N THR A 225 4.55 16.53 -4.54
CA THR A 225 5.12 15.54 -5.46
C THR A 225 6.10 14.61 -4.74
N VAL A 226 6.25 13.39 -5.25
CA VAL A 226 7.29 12.45 -4.82
C VAL A 226 8.22 12.20 -6.03
N PRO A 227 9.56 12.22 -5.88
CA PRO A 227 10.46 11.93 -6.99
C PRO A 227 10.23 10.53 -7.58
N PHE A 228 10.10 10.44 -8.90
CA PHE A 228 10.02 9.15 -9.62
C PHE A 228 11.39 8.50 -9.83
N PHE A 229 12.42 9.31 -10.09
CA PHE A 229 13.78 8.84 -10.31
C PHE A 229 14.55 8.68 -8.99
N GLY A 230 15.30 7.58 -8.86
CA GLY A 230 16.02 7.22 -7.63
C GLY A 230 16.74 5.88 -7.76
N GLU A 231 17.46 5.48 -6.70
CA GLU A 231 18.06 4.13 -6.57
C GLU A 231 16.99 3.05 -6.34
N HIS A 232 16.02 3.36 -5.49
CA HIS A 232 14.83 2.55 -5.23
C HIS A 232 13.61 3.13 -5.95
N GLN A 233 12.56 2.33 -6.14
CA GLN A 233 11.28 2.84 -6.62
C GLN A 233 10.47 3.48 -5.48
N ALA A 234 9.97 4.69 -5.73
CA ALA A 234 9.02 5.34 -4.83
C ALA A 234 7.75 4.50 -4.62
N GLY A 235 7.12 4.67 -3.45
CA GLY A 235 5.98 3.86 -2.99
C GLY A 235 6.35 2.61 -2.20
N VAL A 236 7.64 2.32 -1.99
CA VAL A 236 8.11 1.30 -1.04
C VAL A 236 8.40 1.96 0.32
N ASP A 237 9.49 2.70 0.41
CA ASP A 237 9.94 3.48 1.58
C ASP A 237 9.10 4.74 1.84
N THR A 238 8.50 5.28 0.79
CA THR A 238 7.68 6.48 0.80
C THR A 238 6.51 6.36 1.78
N SER A 239 6.28 7.42 2.57
CA SER A 239 5.15 7.50 3.51
C SER A 239 3.83 7.04 2.89
N PRO A 240 3.05 6.14 3.54
CA PRO A 240 1.82 5.60 2.95
C PRO A 240 0.72 6.65 2.76
N GLN A 241 0.43 6.97 1.50
CA GLN A 241 -0.60 7.93 1.10
C GLN A 241 -2.03 7.43 1.41
N ALA A 242 -3.01 8.32 1.40
CA ALA A 242 -4.40 8.02 1.77
C ALA A 242 -5.09 6.96 0.90
N HIS A 243 -4.77 6.86 -0.40
CA HIS A 243 -5.41 5.94 -1.34
C HIS A 243 -4.40 5.13 -2.15
N ALA A 244 -4.77 3.90 -2.51
CA ALA A 244 -4.01 3.07 -3.43
C ALA A 244 -4.90 2.21 -4.34
N ALA A 245 -4.41 1.95 -5.55
CA ALA A 245 -4.89 0.93 -6.46
C ALA A 245 -3.75 -0.03 -6.79
N PHE A 246 -3.94 -1.31 -6.48
CA PHE A 246 -3.06 -2.40 -6.87
C PHE A 246 -3.66 -3.09 -8.09
N VAL A 247 -2.88 -3.19 -9.16
CA VAL A 247 -3.34 -3.68 -10.47
C VAL A 247 -2.47 -4.86 -10.89
N GLY A 248 -3.06 -6.06 -10.93
CA GLY A 248 -2.44 -7.25 -11.49
C GLY A 248 -2.73 -7.34 -12.99
N LEU A 249 -1.69 -7.51 -13.79
CA LEU A 249 -1.74 -7.59 -15.25
C LEU A 249 -1.16 -8.92 -15.74
N ASP A 250 -1.85 -9.57 -16.68
CA ASP A 250 -1.35 -10.76 -17.37
C ASP A 250 -0.85 -10.40 -18.78
N LEU A 251 0.34 -10.87 -19.15
CA LEU A 251 0.97 -10.59 -20.44
C LEU A 251 0.28 -11.34 -21.57
N ARG A 252 0.02 -10.65 -22.69
CA ARG A 252 -0.48 -11.27 -23.92
C ARG A 252 0.58 -12.19 -24.52
N ASP A 253 0.16 -13.28 -25.16
CA ASP A 253 1.08 -14.37 -25.53
C ASP A 253 2.18 -13.96 -26.52
N GLY A 254 1.91 -13.01 -27.42
CA GLY A 254 2.89 -12.49 -28.38
C GLY A 254 3.86 -11.41 -27.86
N VAL A 255 3.94 -11.16 -26.54
CA VAL A 255 4.85 -10.14 -25.99
C VAL A 255 6.20 -10.75 -25.61
N ASP A 256 7.19 -10.47 -26.46
CA ASP A 256 8.61 -10.79 -26.31
C ASP A 256 9.38 -9.77 -25.43
N ARG A 257 10.69 -10.00 -25.21
CA ARG A 257 11.58 -9.09 -24.45
C ARG A 257 11.54 -7.66 -24.98
N ASP A 258 11.49 -7.47 -26.30
CA ASP A 258 11.41 -6.14 -26.90
C ASP A 258 10.03 -5.49 -26.71
N GLY A 259 8.96 -6.28 -26.66
CA GLY A 259 7.63 -5.86 -26.24
C GLY A 259 7.60 -5.40 -24.78
N LEU A 260 8.23 -6.15 -23.88
CA LEU A 260 8.41 -5.73 -22.48
C LEU A 260 9.22 -4.43 -22.39
N ARG A 261 10.33 -4.33 -23.12
CA ARG A 261 11.17 -3.11 -23.18
C ARG A 261 10.40 -1.89 -23.70
N ARG A 262 9.56 -2.06 -24.73
CA ARG A 262 8.67 -0.99 -25.24
C ARG A 262 7.62 -0.59 -24.20
N MET A 263 6.96 -1.56 -23.58
CA MET A 263 5.93 -1.31 -22.55
C MET A 263 6.52 -0.58 -21.33
N MET A 264 7.61 -1.07 -20.75
CA MET A 264 8.18 -0.48 -19.54
C MET A 264 8.73 0.92 -19.76
N ARG A 265 9.28 1.23 -20.95
CA ARG A 265 9.67 2.61 -21.30
C ARG A 265 8.48 3.56 -21.36
N LEU A 266 7.38 3.14 -21.99
CA LEU A 266 6.16 3.93 -22.13
C LEU A 266 5.53 4.20 -20.75
N LEU A 267 5.33 3.16 -19.94
CA LEU A 267 4.76 3.29 -18.59
C LEU A 267 5.68 4.07 -17.63
N SER A 268 7.01 4.04 -17.83
CA SER A 268 7.94 4.85 -17.03
C SER A 268 7.88 6.34 -17.40
N ASP A 269 7.72 6.70 -18.67
CA ASP A 269 7.55 8.11 -19.09
C ASP A 269 6.22 8.68 -18.61
N ASP A 270 5.13 7.90 -18.69
CA ASP A 270 3.84 8.27 -18.11
C ASP A 270 3.94 8.48 -16.59
N ALA A 271 4.52 7.54 -15.86
CA ALA A 271 4.71 7.65 -14.41
C ALA A 271 5.61 8.84 -14.03
N ALA A 272 6.71 9.06 -14.75
CA ALA A 272 7.61 10.20 -14.52
C ALA A 272 6.93 11.56 -14.73
N ARG A 273 5.93 11.65 -15.61
CA ARG A 273 5.12 12.87 -15.83
C ARG A 273 4.08 13.05 -14.73
N LEU A 274 3.23 12.03 -14.54
CA LEU A 274 2.05 12.10 -13.67
C LEU A 274 2.44 12.36 -12.20
N THR A 275 3.50 11.72 -11.72
CA THR A 275 4.02 11.92 -10.34
C THR A 275 4.49 13.35 -10.06
N GLN A 276 4.80 14.14 -11.10
CA GLN A 276 5.23 15.54 -11.00
C GLN A 276 4.14 16.54 -11.40
N GLY A 277 2.88 16.09 -11.53
CA GLY A 277 1.75 16.95 -11.90
C GLY A 277 1.67 17.30 -13.39
N ALA A 278 2.39 16.57 -14.25
CA ALA A 278 2.40 16.79 -15.70
C ALA A 278 1.59 15.70 -16.42
N PRO A 279 0.84 16.04 -17.49
CA PRO A 279 0.08 15.06 -18.26
C PRO A 279 1.01 14.09 -19.00
N ALA A 280 0.53 12.84 -19.10
CA ALA A 280 1.17 11.77 -19.85
C ALA A 280 1.14 12.03 -21.38
N LEU A 281 1.92 11.26 -22.15
CA LEU A 281 1.92 11.46 -23.61
C LEU A 281 0.60 10.97 -24.22
N ALA A 282 0.04 11.78 -25.12
CA ALA A 282 -1.31 11.57 -25.66
C ALA A 282 -2.40 11.36 -24.60
N ASP A 283 -2.25 11.98 -23.42
CA ASP A 283 -3.32 12.11 -22.44
C ASP A 283 -4.55 12.79 -23.07
N THR A 284 -5.71 12.25 -22.76
CA THR A 284 -7.02 12.67 -23.28
C THR A 284 -7.80 13.51 -22.28
N GLU A 285 -7.37 13.52 -21.02
CA GLU A 285 -7.96 14.27 -19.91
C GLU A 285 -6.84 14.95 -19.09
N PRO A 286 -5.93 15.75 -19.73
CA PRO A 286 -4.71 16.26 -19.10
C PRO A 286 -4.98 17.20 -17.90
N GLU A 287 -6.18 17.77 -17.79
CA GLU A 287 -6.62 18.58 -16.65
C GLU A 287 -6.66 17.77 -15.35
N LEU A 288 -6.73 16.44 -15.40
CA LEU A 288 -6.71 15.56 -14.22
C LEU A 288 -5.28 15.29 -13.72
N ALA A 289 -4.25 15.54 -14.53
CA ALA A 289 -2.86 15.31 -14.16
C ALA A 289 -2.29 16.38 -13.22
N VAL A 290 -2.89 17.58 -13.16
CA VAL A 290 -2.29 18.78 -12.53
C VAL A 290 -2.28 18.76 -10.99
N VAL A 291 -2.84 17.71 -10.38
CA VAL A 291 -2.95 17.52 -8.93
C VAL A 291 -2.18 16.24 -8.53
N PRO A 292 -0.85 16.28 -8.41
CA PRO A 292 -0.05 15.09 -8.09
C PRO A 292 -0.37 14.49 -6.71
N ALA A 293 -0.72 15.29 -5.69
CA ALA A 293 -1.17 14.81 -4.38
C ALA A 293 -0.34 13.65 -3.79
N GLY A 294 0.99 13.73 -3.87
CA GLY A 294 1.92 12.69 -3.39
C GLY A 294 1.92 11.39 -4.20
N LEU A 295 1.47 11.42 -5.48
CA LEU A 295 1.40 10.25 -6.35
C LEU A 295 2.74 9.52 -6.48
N THR A 296 2.71 8.21 -6.28
CA THR A 296 3.75 7.25 -6.67
C THR A 296 3.19 6.14 -7.54
N VAL A 297 4.03 5.63 -8.44
CA VAL A 297 3.76 4.46 -9.27
C VAL A 297 4.93 3.48 -9.12
N THR A 298 4.67 2.33 -8.49
CA THR A 298 5.66 1.27 -8.27
C THR A 298 5.34 0.08 -9.16
N PHE A 299 6.33 -0.44 -9.88
CA PHE A 299 6.22 -1.59 -10.77
C PHE A 299 6.85 -2.83 -10.15
N GLY A 300 6.16 -3.96 -10.18
CA GLY A 300 6.68 -5.27 -9.76
C GLY A 300 6.47 -6.34 -10.82
N VAL A 301 7.46 -7.19 -11.10
CA VAL A 301 7.39 -8.20 -12.16
C VAL A 301 7.19 -9.60 -11.59
N GLY A 302 6.28 -10.36 -12.19
CA GLY A 302 6.00 -11.75 -11.87
C GLY A 302 6.96 -12.73 -12.58
N PRO A 303 6.93 -14.04 -12.24
CA PRO A 303 7.88 -15.02 -12.77
C PRO A 303 7.87 -15.12 -14.30
N ARG A 304 6.69 -15.07 -14.94
CA ARG A 304 6.55 -15.16 -16.41
C ARG A 304 7.16 -13.96 -17.13
N PHE A 305 7.13 -12.77 -16.52
CA PHE A 305 7.79 -11.57 -17.06
C PHE A 305 9.30 -11.74 -17.02
N VAL A 306 9.88 -12.18 -15.89
CA VAL A 306 11.32 -12.40 -15.73
C VAL A 306 11.82 -13.48 -16.71
N GLN A 307 11.05 -14.55 -16.89
CA GLN A 307 11.33 -15.59 -17.89
C GLN A 307 11.31 -15.04 -19.33
N ARG A 308 10.32 -14.22 -19.70
CA ARG A 308 10.23 -13.58 -21.03
C ARG A 308 11.30 -12.52 -21.28
N ALA A 309 11.77 -11.86 -20.23
CA ALA A 309 12.94 -11.00 -20.30
C ALA A 309 14.24 -11.81 -20.50
N GLY A 310 14.25 -13.11 -20.18
CA GLY A 310 15.46 -13.94 -20.17
C GLY A 310 16.34 -13.70 -18.95
N GLY A 311 15.78 -13.19 -17.85
CA GLY A 311 16.49 -12.95 -16.60
C GLY A 311 16.49 -14.17 -15.67
N GLN A 312 17.45 -14.21 -14.75
CA GLN A 312 17.45 -15.19 -13.66
C GLN A 312 16.28 -14.90 -12.71
N THR A 313 15.36 -15.85 -12.57
CA THR A 313 14.23 -15.75 -11.64
C THR A 313 14.70 -16.05 -10.21
N PRO A 314 14.48 -15.17 -9.22
CA PRO A 314 14.74 -15.49 -7.81
C PRO A 314 13.97 -16.73 -7.36
N ALA A 315 14.56 -17.60 -6.54
CA ALA A 315 13.94 -18.87 -6.13
C ALA A 315 12.61 -18.69 -5.35
N TRP A 316 12.45 -17.53 -4.70
CA TRP A 316 11.24 -17.13 -3.98
C TRP A 316 10.18 -16.45 -4.88
N LEU A 317 10.50 -16.06 -6.12
CA LEU A 317 9.57 -15.39 -7.04
C LEU A 317 8.64 -16.42 -7.71
N ARG A 318 7.66 -16.88 -6.93
CA ARG A 318 6.68 -17.90 -7.28
C ARG A 318 5.47 -17.77 -6.35
N PRO A 319 4.34 -18.44 -6.63
CA PRO A 319 3.26 -18.55 -5.65
C PRO A 319 3.78 -19.06 -4.30
N LEU A 320 3.22 -18.50 -3.23
CA LEU A 320 3.54 -18.90 -1.85
C LEU A 320 3.20 -20.38 -1.61
N PRO A 321 3.82 -21.03 -0.61
CA PRO A 321 3.29 -22.28 -0.07
C PRO A 321 1.81 -22.11 0.34
N ALA A 322 1.02 -23.17 0.26
CA ALA A 322 -0.34 -23.16 0.78
C ALA A 322 -0.35 -23.17 2.31
N PHE A 323 -1.24 -22.39 2.91
CA PHE A 323 -1.49 -22.31 4.36
C PHE A 323 -2.90 -22.86 4.68
N GLY A 324 -3.10 -23.45 5.86
CA GLY A 324 -4.40 -24.01 6.27
C GLY A 324 -5.54 -23.00 6.31
N ILE A 325 -5.23 -21.73 6.58
CA ILE A 325 -6.18 -20.60 6.55
C ILE A 325 -6.58 -20.14 5.13
N ASP A 326 -5.86 -20.55 4.08
CA ASP A 326 -6.04 -20.01 2.73
C ASP A 326 -7.41 -20.37 2.12
N ARG A 327 -8.15 -19.36 1.64
CA ARG A 327 -9.36 -19.49 0.82
C ARG A 327 -9.21 -18.72 -0.49
N LEU A 328 -8.04 -18.88 -1.11
CA LEU A 328 -7.58 -18.08 -2.26
C LEU A 328 -8.51 -18.20 -3.47
N ARG A 329 -8.83 -17.04 -4.03
CA ARG A 329 -9.66 -16.86 -5.22
C ARG A 329 -8.76 -16.42 -6.40
N PRO A 330 -8.84 -17.06 -7.59
CA PRO A 330 -8.01 -16.71 -8.74
C PRO A 330 -8.11 -15.23 -9.16
N GLU A 331 -9.28 -14.63 -9.02
CA GLU A 331 -9.57 -13.22 -9.34
C GLU A 331 -8.95 -12.20 -8.37
N PHE A 332 -8.23 -12.63 -7.34
CA PHE A 332 -7.46 -11.77 -6.43
C PHE A 332 -5.99 -12.23 -6.26
N SER A 333 -5.52 -13.15 -7.11
CA SER A 333 -4.25 -13.86 -6.95
C SER A 333 -3.37 -13.78 -8.21
N ASP A 334 -2.06 -14.02 -8.06
CA ASP A 334 -1.04 -14.02 -9.14
C ASP A 334 -0.97 -12.73 -9.98
N GLY A 335 -0.20 -12.78 -11.08
CA GLY A 335 -0.05 -11.72 -12.09
C GLY A 335 1.35 -11.73 -12.71
N ASP A 336 1.46 -11.27 -13.96
CA ASP A 336 2.75 -11.13 -14.65
C ASP A 336 3.42 -9.76 -14.39
N LEU A 337 2.63 -8.72 -14.16
CA LEU A 337 3.08 -7.36 -13.83
C LEU A 337 2.11 -6.72 -12.81
N LEU A 338 2.68 -6.12 -11.76
CA LEU A 338 2.00 -5.30 -10.77
C LEU A 338 2.21 -3.82 -11.10
N LEU A 339 1.14 -3.04 -11.05
CA LEU A 339 1.20 -1.60 -10.80
C LEU A 339 0.64 -1.32 -9.40
N GLN A 340 1.43 -0.73 -8.52
CA GLN A 340 0.96 -0.09 -7.29
C GLN A 340 0.89 1.42 -7.56
N ILE A 341 -0.31 1.99 -7.52
CA ILE A 341 -0.56 3.40 -7.82
C ILE A 341 -1.18 4.02 -6.56
N ALA A 342 -0.45 4.91 -5.87
CA ALA A 342 -0.89 5.46 -4.59
C ALA A 342 -0.72 6.98 -4.54
N ALA A 343 -1.72 7.69 -4.02
CA ALA A 343 -1.73 9.14 -3.83
C ALA A 343 -2.70 9.52 -2.71
N ASP A 344 -2.66 10.77 -2.26
CA ASP A 344 -3.59 11.28 -1.24
C ASP A 344 -4.94 11.71 -1.81
N ASP A 345 -5.08 11.78 -3.14
CA ASP A 345 -6.33 12.07 -3.84
C ASP A 345 -6.79 10.87 -4.70
N PRO A 346 -8.07 10.45 -4.62
CA PRO A 346 -8.57 9.27 -5.34
C PRO A 346 -8.86 9.53 -6.83
N VAL A 347 -9.04 10.78 -7.26
CA VAL A 347 -9.16 11.15 -8.68
C VAL A 347 -7.81 11.03 -9.36
N THR A 348 -6.73 11.48 -8.71
CA THR A 348 -5.35 11.29 -9.18
C THR A 348 -5.00 9.81 -9.33
N VAL A 349 -5.33 8.97 -8.34
CA VAL A 349 -5.16 7.50 -8.46
C VAL A 349 -5.98 6.94 -9.63
N ALA A 350 -7.22 7.40 -9.84
CA ALA A 350 -8.07 6.93 -10.93
C ALA A 350 -7.57 7.35 -12.32
N HIS A 351 -7.07 8.58 -12.48
CA HIS A 351 -6.48 9.08 -13.73
C HIS A 351 -5.17 8.36 -14.07
N ALA A 352 -4.25 8.25 -13.12
CA ALA A 352 -3.00 7.51 -13.31
C ALA A 352 -3.27 6.03 -13.65
N SER A 353 -4.24 5.40 -12.97
CA SER A 353 -4.70 4.05 -13.32
C SER A 353 -5.24 3.96 -14.75
N ARG A 354 -6.06 4.94 -15.18
CA ARG A 354 -6.60 5.01 -16.54
C ARG A 354 -5.50 5.14 -17.59
N MET A 355 -4.51 6.01 -17.39
CA MET A 355 -3.42 6.23 -18.35
C MET A 355 -2.48 5.02 -18.45
N LEU A 356 -2.02 4.46 -17.32
CA LEU A 356 -1.14 3.29 -17.34
C LEU A 356 -1.84 2.05 -17.90
N LEU A 357 -3.14 1.84 -17.60
CA LEU A 357 -3.93 0.75 -18.20
C LEU A 357 -4.21 0.96 -19.69
N LYS A 358 -4.45 2.22 -20.10
CA LYS A 358 -4.57 2.60 -21.50
C LYS A 358 -3.31 2.18 -22.22
N ASP A 359 -2.10 2.57 -21.80
CA ASP A 359 -0.91 2.30 -22.61
C ASP A 359 -0.25 0.91 -22.39
N ALA A 360 -0.62 0.21 -21.30
CA ALA A 360 -0.39 -1.25 -21.19
C ALA A 360 -1.29 -2.10 -22.12
N ARG A 361 -2.41 -1.55 -22.65
CA ARG A 361 -3.51 -2.33 -23.28
C ARG A 361 -3.09 -3.27 -24.41
N SER A 362 -2.07 -2.92 -25.18
CA SER A 362 -1.55 -3.71 -26.31
C SER A 362 -0.60 -4.84 -25.88
N PHE A 363 -0.10 -4.80 -24.65
CA PHE A 363 0.91 -5.73 -24.13
C PHE A 363 0.34 -6.68 -23.08
N ALA A 364 -0.58 -6.18 -22.25
CA ALA A 364 -1.19 -6.94 -21.16
C ALA A 364 -2.73 -6.87 -21.20
N ALA A 365 -3.35 -7.65 -20.32
CA ALA A 365 -4.75 -7.56 -19.95
C ALA A 365 -4.87 -7.40 -18.42
N VAL A 366 -5.93 -6.75 -17.95
CA VAL A 366 -6.21 -6.63 -16.53
C VAL A 366 -6.63 -7.99 -15.98
N ARG A 367 -5.88 -8.51 -15.02
CA ARG A 367 -6.23 -9.71 -14.25
C ARG A 367 -7.11 -9.34 -13.06
N TRP A 368 -6.69 -8.34 -12.29
CA TRP A 368 -7.44 -7.81 -11.14
C TRP A 368 -7.08 -6.35 -10.83
N VAL A 369 -8.01 -5.64 -10.19
CA VAL A 369 -7.79 -4.30 -9.62
C VAL A 369 -8.34 -4.31 -8.21
N GLN A 370 -7.48 -4.03 -7.23
CA GLN A 370 -7.81 -4.00 -5.81
C GLN A 370 -7.53 -2.59 -5.29
N ARG A 371 -8.58 -1.90 -4.84
CA ARG A 371 -8.47 -0.55 -4.29
C ARG A 371 -8.46 -0.59 -2.77
N GLY A 372 -7.70 0.31 -2.17
CA GLY A 372 -7.66 0.44 -0.73
C GLY A 372 -7.39 1.87 -0.27
N PHE A 373 -7.62 2.09 1.03
CA PHE A 373 -7.54 3.39 1.68
C PHE A 373 -6.91 3.32 3.07
N ARG A 374 -6.42 4.47 3.53
CA ARG A 374 -5.96 4.75 4.89
C ARG A 374 -6.76 5.96 5.40
N ARG A 375 -6.29 6.71 6.40
CA ARG A 375 -6.89 8.01 6.73
C ARG A 375 -6.59 9.01 5.60
N ALA A 376 -7.55 9.88 5.29
CA ALA A 376 -7.34 10.98 4.36
C ALA A 376 -6.24 11.93 4.89
N TYR A 377 -5.43 12.50 3.99
CA TYR A 377 -4.31 13.37 4.35
C TYR A 377 -4.74 14.50 5.30
N GLY A 378 -3.93 14.78 6.32
CA GLY A 378 -4.22 15.82 7.32
C GLY A 378 -5.30 15.46 8.37
N SER A 379 -5.97 14.31 8.27
CA SER A 379 -6.97 13.88 9.28
C SER A 379 -6.36 13.55 10.65
N THR A 380 -5.05 13.32 10.69
CA THR A 380 -4.24 12.99 11.87
C THR A 380 -2.85 13.62 11.71
N PRO A 381 -2.09 13.86 12.79
CA PRO A 381 -0.69 14.29 12.68
C PRO A 381 0.16 13.36 11.80
N ALA A 382 1.15 13.91 11.11
CA ALA A 382 2.12 13.12 10.35
C ALA A 382 2.86 12.15 11.29
N GLY A 383 3.13 10.93 10.81
CA GLY A 383 3.75 9.86 11.60
C GLY A 383 2.79 9.07 12.50
N THR A 384 1.52 9.47 12.66
CA THR A 384 0.52 8.68 13.40
C THR A 384 0.34 7.30 12.77
N THR A 385 0.52 6.23 13.55
CA THR A 385 0.26 4.84 13.11
C THR A 385 -1.20 4.69 12.66
N MET A 386 -1.44 3.97 11.56
CA MET A 386 -2.81 3.81 11.04
C MET A 386 -3.66 2.90 11.93
N ARG A 387 -4.97 2.91 11.69
CA ARG A 387 -5.88 1.88 12.19
C ARG A 387 -6.47 1.06 11.05
N ASN A 388 -6.57 -0.24 11.25
CA ASN A 388 -7.27 -1.15 10.35
C ASN A 388 -8.78 -1.22 10.69
N LEU A 389 -9.58 -1.96 9.91
CA LEU A 389 -11.05 -2.00 10.08
C LEU A 389 -11.53 -2.78 11.32
N PHE A 390 -10.68 -3.60 11.95
CA PHE A 390 -10.92 -4.12 13.30
C PHE A 390 -10.72 -3.05 14.40
N GLY A 391 -10.33 -1.83 14.04
CA GLY A 391 -10.02 -0.72 14.95
C GLY A 391 -8.60 -0.76 15.55
N GLN A 392 -7.84 -1.82 15.27
CA GLN A 392 -6.50 -2.07 15.82
C GLN A 392 -5.50 -1.03 15.29
N VAL A 393 -4.53 -0.64 16.11
CA VAL A 393 -3.37 0.17 15.69
C VAL A 393 -2.41 -0.72 14.91
N ASP A 394 -2.06 -0.33 13.68
CA ASP A 394 -1.35 -1.18 12.72
C ASP A 394 -0.21 -0.44 12.02
N GLY A 395 1.03 -0.82 12.33
CA GLY A 395 2.25 -0.22 11.76
C GLY A 395 3.44 -0.17 12.73
N THR A 396 3.15 -0.11 14.04
CA THR A 396 4.06 0.16 15.16
C THR A 396 5.46 -0.46 15.10
N ALA A 397 5.56 -1.73 14.72
CA ALA A 397 6.79 -2.52 14.76
C ALA A 397 7.44 -2.74 13.37
N ASN A 398 7.16 -1.87 12.40
CA ASN A 398 7.84 -1.87 11.11
C ASN A 398 9.31 -1.38 11.26
N PRO A 399 10.25 -1.87 10.43
CA PRO A 399 11.54 -1.21 10.22
C PRO A 399 11.36 0.24 9.75
N VAL A 400 12.25 1.15 10.16
CA VAL A 400 12.14 2.59 9.88
C VAL A 400 12.94 2.95 8.60
N PRO A 401 12.31 3.52 7.56
CA PRO A 401 13.01 3.94 6.34
C PRO A 401 14.26 4.80 6.60
N GLY A 402 15.33 4.55 5.85
CA GLY A 402 16.61 5.25 6.02
C GLY A 402 17.43 4.79 7.23
N THR A 403 17.19 3.58 7.75
CA THR A 403 18.02 2.94 8.78
C THR A 403 18.62 1.62 8.25
N PRO A 404 19.81 1.20 8.71
CA PRO A 404 20.42 -0.06 8.27
C PRO A 404 19.52 -1.28 8.50
N ASP A 405 18.77 -1.29 9.60
CA ASP A 405 17.76 -2.31 9.93
C ASP A 405 16.59 -2.40 8.93
N PHE A 406 16.27 -1.30 8.23
CA PHE A 406 15.33 -1.29 7.12
C PHE A 406 16.02 -1.72 5.82
N ASP A 407 17.23 -1.24 5.55
CA ASP A 407 17.94 -1.54 4.31
C ASP A 407 18.29 -3.04 4.20
N GLU A 408 18.75 -3.68 5.28
CA GLU A 408 18.97 -5.14 5.33
C GLU A 408 17.66 -5.92 5.16
N ALA A 409 16.55 -5.43 5.71
CA ALA A 409 15.26 -6.10 5.63
C ALA A 409 14.60 -5.95 4.24
N VAL A 410 14.69 -4.78 3.61
CA VAL A 410 13.87 -4.45 2.43
C VAL A 410 14.64 -4.63 1.12
N TRP A 411 15.90 -4.21 1.03
CA TRP A 411 16.60 -4.11 -0.25
C TRP A 411 17.38 -5.37 -0.61
N SER A 412 17.13 -5.89 -1.82
CA SER A 412 17.93 -6.94 -2.43
C SER A 412 19.26 -6.37 -2.93
N GLY A 413 20.36 -7.06 -2.61
CA GLY A 413 21.69 -6.80 -3.17
C GLY A 413 22.07 -7.69 -4.37
N GLN A 414 21.11 -8.38 -5.02
CA GLN A 414 21.40 -9.49 -5.93
C GLN A 414 21.00 -9.25 -7.39
N GLY A 415 21.97 -9.38 -8.30
CA GLY A 415 21.74 -9.46 -9.75
C GLY A 415 21.01 -8.24 -10.33
N TRP A 416 20.06 -8.46 -11.23
CA TRP A 416 19.22 -7.41 -11.80
C TRP A 416 18.28 -6.75 -10.78
N LEU A 417 18.08 -7.39 -9.63
CA LEU A 417 17.24 -6.95 -8.51
C LEU A 417 18.08 -6.22 -7.43
N ALA A 418 19.35 -5.90 -7.68
CA ALA A 418 20.14 -5.06 -6.79
C ALA A 418 19.51 -3.66 -6.68
N GLY A 419 19.25 -3.18 -5.46
CA GLY A 419 18.48 -1.95 -5.18
C GLY A 419 16.95 -2.10 -5.32
N GLY A 420 16.46 -3.30 -5.67
CA GLY A 420 15.04 -3.66 -5.70
C GLY A 420 14.58 -4.38 -4.43
N THR A 421 13.36 -4.91 -4.42
CA THR A 421 12.79 -5.66 -3.28
C THR A 421 11.84 -6.76 -3.75
N GLY A 422 11.60 -7.80 -2.95
CA GLY A 422 10.48 -8.72 -3.13
C GLY A 422 9.22 -8.16 -2.48
N ALA A 423 8.07 -8.27 -3.14
CA ALA A 423 6.78 -7.80 -2.65
C ALA A 423 5.77 -8.96 -2.57
N VAL A 424 5.06 -9.03 -1.45
CA VAL A 424 3.93 -9.95 -1.23
C VAL A 424 2.66 -9.12 -1.07
N VAL A 425 1.63 -9.44 -1.85
CA VAL A 425 0.29 -8.82 -1.76
C VAL A 425 -0.70 -9.90 -1.36
N ARG A 426 -1.43 -9.71 -0.26
CA ARG A 426 -2.51 -10.61 0.18
C ARG A 426 -3.80 -9.84 0.41
N ARG A 427 -4.90 -10.27 -0.21
CA ARG A 427 -6.25 -9.79 0.15
C ARG A 427 -6.73 -10.63 1.31
N ILE A 428 -6.84 -10.01 2.49
CA ILE A 428 -7.27 -10.66 3.73
C ILE A 428 -8.64 -10.08 4.09
N HIS A 429 -9.68 -10.91 3.99
CA HIS A 429 -11.01 -10.55 4.46
C HIS A 429 -11.04 -10.54 5.98
N MET A 430 -11.80 -9.59 6.53
CA MET A 430 -12.08 -9.45 7.95
C MET A 430 -13.55 -9.77 8.21
N ASP A 431 -13.80 -10.80 9.02
CA ASP A 431 -15.11 -11.13 9.59
C ASP A 431 -15.44 -10.08 10.68
N LEU A 432 -16.04 -8.97 10.25
CA LEU A 432 -16.40 -7.86 11.15
C LEU A 432 -17.55 -8.26 12.09
N ASP A 433 -18.51 -9.06 11.62
CA ASP A 433 -19.67 -9.48 12.41
C ASP A 433 -19.25 -10.43 13.56
N GLY A 434 -18.39 -11.41 13.26
CA GLY A 434 -17.79 -12.29 14.26
C GLY A 434 -16.76 -11.59 15.15
N TRP A 435 -16.13 -10.51 14.68
CA TRP A 435 -15.30 -9.64 15.52
C TRP A 435 -16.16 -8.81 16.47
N ASP A 436 -17.26 -8.21 16.03
CA ASP A 436 -18.13 -7.40 16.90
C ASP A 436 -18.86 -8.21 17.98
N ALA A 437 -19.04 -9.52 17.77
CA ALA A 437 -19.46 -10.45 18.81
C ALA A 437 -18.41 -10.72 19.91
N LEU A 438 -17.13 -10.34 19.72
CA LEU A 438 -16.05 -10.53 20.68
C LEU A 438 -15.87 -9.32 21.61
N ASP A 439 -15.65 -9.59 22.90
CA ASP A 439 -15.40 -8.57 23.90
C ASP A 439 -14.02 -7.88 23.72
N PRO A 440 -13.82 -6.66 24.25
CA PRO A 440 -12.56 -5.94 24.09
C PRO A 440 -11.33 -6.69 24.62
N THR A 441 -11.43 -7.44 25.72
CA THR A 441 -10.30 -8.19 26.28
C THR A 441 -9.97 -9.40 25.41
N GLY A 442 -10.96 -10.10 24.86
CA GLY A 442 -10.76 -11.12 23.82
C GLY A 442 -10.09 -10.56 22.56
N LYS A 443 -10.52 -9.39 22.10
CA LYS A 443 -9.91 -8.67 20.96
C LYS A 443 -8.44 -8.35 21.23
N GLU A 444 -8.13 -7.73 22.36
CA GLU A 444 -6.76 -7.35 22.74
C GLU A 444 -5.87 -8.58 23.00
N ALA A 445 -6.40 -9.67 23.57
CA ALA A 445 -5.68 -10.92 23.79
C ALA A 445 -5.33 -11.65 22.48
N SER A 446 -6.20 -11.59 21.45
CA SER A 446 -5.89 -12.15 20.13
C SER A 446 -4.72 -11.43 19.44
N VAL A 447 -4.58 -10.11 19.66
CA VAL A 447 -3.50 -9.30 19.05
C VAL A 447 -2.24 -9.30 19.91
N GLY A 448 -2.35 -9.26 21.24
CA GLY A 448 -1.24 -8.97 22.17
C GLY A 448 -0.99 -7.48 22.42
N ARG A 449 -1.85 -6.60 21.88
CA ARG A 449 -1.79 -5.13 22.00
C ARG A 449 -3.18 -4.57 22.28
N ARG A 450 -3.23 -3.46 23.03
CA ARG A 450 -4.46 -2.73 23.37
C ARG A 450 -5.06 -2.06 22.14
N LEU A 451 -6.39 -2.04 22.07
CA LEU A 451 -7.14 -1.31 21.04
C LEU A 451 -7.11 0.20 21.28
N ALA A 452 -7.07 0.64 22.53
CA ALA A 452 -7.12 2.07 22.88
C ALA A 452 -5.93 2.86 22.30
N ASP A 453 -4.70 2.40 22.58
CA ASP A 453 -3.44 3.12 22.35
C ASP A 453 -2.39 2.31 21.57
N GLY A 454 -2.69 1.06 21.20
CA GLY A 454 -1.77 0.18 20.46
C GLY A 454 -0.63 -0.40 21.29
N ALA A 455 -0.51 -0.07 22.59
CA ALA A 455 0.56 -0.56 23.46
C ALA A 455 0.50 -2.09 23.66
N PRO A 456 1.62 -2.79 23.93
CA PRO A 456 1.57 -4.20 24.30
C PRO A 456 0.83 -4.38 25.63
N LEU A 457 0.25 -5.57 25.84
CA LEU A 457 -0.44 -5.90 27.10
C LEU A 457 0.46 -5.79 28.35
N THR A 458 1.78 -5.74 28.15
CA THR A 458 2.82 -5.60 29.18
C THR A 458 3.37 -4.17 29.33
N GLY A 459 2.93 -3.21 28.52
CA GLY A 459 3.52 -1.86 28.42
C GLY A 459 2.54 -0.71 28.68
N GLY A 460 3.09 0.50 28.71
CA GLY A 460 2.37 1.76 28.86
C GLY A 460 2.10 2.50 27.54
N SER A 461 2.98 2.39 26.54
CA SER A 461 2.89 3.16 25.27
C SER A 461 2.94 2.30 24.00
N GLU A 462 2.52 2.87 22.85
CA GLU A 462 2.50 2.17 21.55
C GLU A 462 3.86 1.54 21.23
N HIS A 463 4.95 2.30 21.36
CA HIS A 463 6.29 1.88 20.97
C HIS A 463 7.04 1.08 22.06
N ASP A 464 6.37 0.70 23.15
CA ASP A 464 6.98 -0.17 24.15
C ASP A 464 7.24 -1.57 23.57
N GLU A 465 8.35 -2.17 24.00
CA GLU A 465 8.74 -3.52 23.62
C GLU A 465 7.83 -4.55 24.32
N PRO A 466 7.19 -5.50 23.60
CA PRO A 466 6.37 -6.52 24.21
C PRO A 466 7.21 -7.52 25.02
N ASP A 467 6.85 -7.74 26.28
CA ASP A 467 7.52 -8.74 27.12
C ASP A 467 6.82 -10.09 27.00
N PHE A 468 7.36 -10.98 26.17
CA PHE A 468 6.86 -12.35 26.03
C PHE A 468 7.19 -13.27 27.22
N SER A 469 7.98 -12.82 28.19
CA SER A 469 8.28 -13.56 29.43
C SER A 469 7.38 -13.17 30.61
N ALA A 470 6.67 -12.04 30.53
CA ALA A 470 5.75 -11.58 31.56
C ALA A 470 4.61 -12.58 31.79
N THR A 471 4.37 -12.93 33.05
CA THR A 471 3.29 -13.84 33.46
C THR A 471 2.30 -13.15 34.40
N THR A 472 1.05 -13.58 34.30
CA THR A 472 -0.03 -13.28 35.25
C THR A 472 0.26 -13.91 36.63
N PRO A 473 -0.42 -13.49 37.71
CA PRO A 473 -0.28 -14.13 39.04
C PRO A 473 -0.63 -15.63 39.08
N LEU A 474 -1.23 -16.19 38.02
CA LEU A 474 -1.53 -17.61 37.86
C LEU A 474 -0.47 -18.37 37.03
N GLY A 475 0.61 -17.71 36.59
CA GLY A 475 1.68 -18.30 35.80
C GLY A 475 1.45 -18.36 34.29
N PHE A 476 0.27 -17.97 33.80
CA PHE A 476 0.00 -17.88 32.35
C PHE A 476 0.68 -16.64 31.75
N PRO A 477 1.24 -16.69 30.52
CA PRO A 477 1.80 -15.52 29.85
C PRO A 477 0.78 -14.39 29.67
N VAL A 478 1.21 -13.14 29.89
CA VAL A 478 0.36 -11.94 29.66
C VAL A 478 0.09 -11.75 28.17
N ILE A 479 1.11 -11.99 27.33
CA ILE A 479 0.95 -12.10 25.87
C ILE A 479 0.97 -13.59 25.53
N ALA A 480 -0.22 -14.16 25.42
CA ALA A 480 -0.43 -15.59 25.21
C ALA A 480 0.26 -16.13 23.94
N ASP A 481 0.57 -17.43 23.93
CA ASP A 481 1.32 -18.10 22.86
C ASP A 481 0.65 -17.94 21.48
N TYR A 482 -0.68 -17.83 21.44
CA TYR A 482 -1.51 -17.64 20.23
C TYR A 482 -1.66 -16.17 19.78
N SER A 483 -1.05 -15.21 20.48
CA SER A 483 -1.13 -13.79 20.16
C SER A 483 -0.49 -13.46 18.82
N HIS A 484 -1.19 -12.72 17.95
CA HIS A 484 -0.70 -12.31 16.63
C HIS A 484 0.70 -11.68 16.69
N VAL A 485 0.94 -10.73 17.61
CA VAL A 485 2.24 -10.06 17.76
C VAL A 485 3.35 -11.04 18.15
N ARG A 486 3.07 -12.02 19.02
CA ARG A 486 4.05 -13.03 19.44
C ARG A 486 4.32 -14.06 18.34
N ARG A 487 3.28 -14.55 17.66
CA ARG A 487 3.41 -15.47 16.51
C ARG A 487 4.15 -14.83 15.34
N ALA A 488 3.85 -13.56 15.02
CA ALA A 488 4.53 -12.82 13.96
C ALA A 488 6.02 -12.61 14.28
N ARG A 489 6.33 -12.04 15.45
CA ARG A 489 7.70 -11.69 15.86
C ARG A 489 8.59 -12.91 16.15
N GLY A 490 7.99 -14.02 16.60
CA GLY A 490 8.72 -15.20 17.06
C GLY A 490 9.23 -15.07 18.49
N GLU A 491 9.62 -16.19 19.09
CA GLU A 491 9.96 -16.29 20.52
C GLU A 491 11.46 -16.15 20.80
N GLN A 492 12.31 -16.36 19.79
CA GLN A 492 13.68 -15.86 19.83
C GLN A 492 13.68 -14.37 19.47
N PRO A 493 14.59 -13.54 20.01
CA PRO A 493 14.70 -12.14 19.62
C PRO A 493 14.88 -12.07 18.11
N ALA A 494 13.86 -11.56 17.41
CA ALA A 494 13.63 -11.79 15.99
C ALA A 494 14.90 -11.62 15.18
N ALA A 495 15.43 -12.74 14.66
CA ALA A 495 16.65 -12.75 13.86
C ALA A 495 16.49 -11.71 12.73
N PRO A 496 17.48 -10.85 12.45
CA PRO A 496 17.33 -9.76 11.47
C PRO A 496 16.78 -10.24 10.11
N SER A 497 17.13 -11.48 9.74
CA SER A 497 16.66 -12.23 8.57
C SER A 497 15.17 -12.60 8.54
N GLU A 498 14.35 -12.28 9.56
CA GLU A 498 12.90 -12.50 9.59
C GLU A 498 12.10 -11.22 9.85
N ARG A 499 12.57 -10.09 9.34
CA ARG A 499 11.82 -8.81 9.35
C ARG A 499 11.18 -8.53 7.98
N ILE A 500 10.03 -7.87 7.98
CA ILE A 500 9.34 -7.41 6.76
C ILE A 500 8.83 -5.97 6.97
N PHE A 501 8.83 -5.14 5.93
CA PHE A 501 8.23 -3.80 5.99
C PHE A 501 6.80 -3.84 5.46
N ARG A 502 5.81 -3.56 6.30
CA ARG A 502 4.37 -3.74 5.98
C ARG A 502 3.71 -2.41 5.59
N ARG A 503 3.12 -2.34 4.39
CA ARG A 503 2.53 -1.12 3.79
C ARG A 503 1.05 -1.33 3.43
N GLY A 504 0.29 -1.94 4.32
CA GLY A 504 -1.11 -2.32 4.09
C GLY A 504 -2.08 -1.14 3.90
N TYR A 505 -3.20 -1.45 3.24
CA TYR A 505 -4.34 -0.55 3.00
C TYR A 505 -5.64 -1.28 3.36
N ASN A 506 -6.61 -0.59 3.98
CA ASN A 506 -7.94 -1.14 4.19
C ASN A 506 -8.68 -1.26 2.85
N TYR A 507 -9.58 -2.23 2.69
CA TYR A 507 -10.58 -2.22 1.62
C TYR A 507 -11.98 -2.34 2.23
N ASP A 508 -12.95 -1.76 1.53
CA ASP A 508 -14.37 -1.83 1.84
C ASP A 508 -15.12 -1.85 0.50
N ASP A 509 -15.47 -3.06 0.06
CA ASP A 509 -16.15 -3.32 -1.21
C ASP A 509 -17.64 -3.63 -0.94
N THR A 510 -18.48 -3.61 -1.98
CA THR A 510 -19.92 -3.89 -1.82
C THR A 510 -20.16 -5.28 -1.22
N PRO A 511 -20.97 -5.43 -0.16
CA PRO A 511 -21.36 -6.72 0.41
C PRO A 511 -22.13 -7.60 -0.57
N VAL A 512 -22.23 -8.90 -0.29
CA VAL A 512 -22.81 -9.90 -1.20
C VAL A 512 -23.83 -10.76 -0.45
N GLY A 513 -25.01 -10.96 -1.03
CA GLY A 513 -26.06 -11.77 -0.41
C GLY A 513 -26.62 -11.09 0.85
N ASP A 514 -26.56 -11.79 1.98
CA ASP A 514 -27.03 -11.32 3.28
C ASP A 514 -25.88 -10.75 4.16
N ASP A 515 -24.63 -10.75 3.67
CA ASP A 515 -23.46 -10.24 4.39
C ASP A 515 -23.60 -8.73 4.68
N VAL A 516 -23.27 -8.29 5.89
CA VAL A 516 -23.31 -6.86 6.27
C VAL A 516 -22.08 -6.09 5.73
N SER A 517 -20.96 -6.79 5.52
CA SER A 517 -19.68 -6.19 5.11
C SER A 517 -18.93 -7.07 4.08
N ASN A 518 -18.16 -6.45 3.19
CA ASN A 518 -17.17 -7.10 2.33
C ASN A 518 -15.88 -6.28 2.41
N SER A 519 -15.31 -6.32 3.61
CA SER A 519 -14.22 -5.43 4.03
C SER A 519 -13.01 -6.25 4.47
N GLY A 520 -11.87 -5.59 4.63
CA GLY A 520 -10.65 -6.22 5.09
C GLY A 520 -9.39 -5.40 4.85
N LEU A 521 -8.26 -6.11 4.71
CA LEU A 521 -6.94 -5.53 4.49
C LEU A 521 -6.35 -6.04 3.17
N LEU A 522 -5.94 -5.12 2.32
CA LEU A 522 -4.90 -5.35 1.30
C LEU A 522 -3.56 -5.32 2.04
N PHE A 523 -3.16 -6.47 2.56
CA PHE A 523 -1.85 -6.63 3.18
C PHE A 523 -0.78 -6.56 2.09
N VAL A 524 0.22 -5.72 2.29
CA VAL A 524 1.39 -5.62 1.42
C VAL A 524 2.63 -5.63 2.30
N SER A 525 3.62 -6.45 1.96
CA SER A 525 4.94 -6.40 2.59
C SER A 525 6.08 -6.43 1.59
N PHE A 526 7.14 -5.70 1.93
CA PHE A 526 8.39 -5.63 1.19
C PHE A 526 9.52 -6.28 2.01
N GLN A 527 10.35 -7.05 1.34
CA GLN A 527 11.43 -7.85 1.92
C GLN A 527 12.44 -8.28 0.86
N ALA A 528 13.73 -8.32 1.21
CA ALA A 528 14.80 -8.72 0.29
C ALA A 528 14.66 -10.16 -0.22
N ASP A 529 14.12 -11.08 0.59
CA ASP A 529 13.87 -12.48 0.27
C ASP A 529 12.56 -13.00 0.89
N VAL A 530 11.59 -13.35 0.05
CA VAL A 530 10.25 -13.78 0.47
C VAL A 530 10.25 -15.16 1.17
N ASP A 531 11.12 -16.09 0.77
CA ASP A 531 11.22 -17.41 1.40
C ASP A 531 11.94 -17.35 2.75
N ARG A 532 12.89 -16.43 2.93
CA ARG A 532 13.60 -16.21 4.21
C ARG A 532 12.81 -15.38 5.20
N GLN A 533 12.04 -14.38 4.74
CA GLN A 533 11.43 -13.38 5.63
C GLN A 533 9.91 -13.57 5.78
N PHE A 534 9.14 -13.57 4.69
CA PHE A 534 7.68 -13.65 4.78
C PHE A 534 7.17 -15.05 5.12
N VAL A 535 7.70 -16.09 4.46
CA VAL A 535 7.22 -17.47 4.61
C VAL A 535 7.32 -18.02 6.05
N PRO A 536 8.42 -17.87 6.82
CA PRO A 536 8.46 -18.37 8.20
C PRO A 536 7.49 -17.63 9.15
N ILE A 537 7.32 -16.32 8.99
CA ILE A 537 6.30 -15.54 9.72
C ILE A 537 4.91 -16.11 9.43
N GLN A 538 4.54 -16.25 8.15
CA GLN A 538 3.21 -16.70 7.76
C GLN A 538 2.92 -18.15 8.20
N ARG A 539 3.93 -19.03 8.25
CA ARG A 539 3.82 -20.37 8.85
C ARG A 539 3.50 -20.32 10.34
N ARG A 540 4.24 -19.51 11.13
CA ARG A 540 3.94 -19.35 12.56
C ARG A 540 2.54 -18.81 12.80
N LEU A 541 2.05 -17.93 11.94
CA LEU A 541 0.66 -17.45 12.01
C LEU A 541 -0.33 -18.59 11.71
N ASP A 542 -0.18 -19.32 10.60
CA ASP A 542 -1.06 -20.44 10.20
C ASP A 542 -1.15 -21.56 11.26
N GLU A 543 -0.06 -21.81 11.99
CA GLU A 543 0.01 -22.82 13.05
C GLU A 543 -0.88 -22.55 14.28
N LEU A 544 -1.02 -21.29 14.72
CA LEU A 544 -1.56 -21.00 16.07
C LEU A 544 -2.13 -19.58 16.29
N ASP A 545 -2.04 -18.64 15.34
CA ASP A 545 -2.54 -17.27 15.55
C ASP A 545 -4.06 -17.25 15.75
N LEU A 546 -4.52 -16.70 16.88
CA LEU A 546 -5.94 -16.60 17.20
C LEU A 546 -6.67 -15.63 16.27
N LEU A 547 -5.98 -14.66 15.68
CA LEU A 547 -6.59 -13.70 14.74
C LEU A 547 -7.10 -14.37 13.45
N ASN A 548 -6.58 -15.55 13.10
CA ASN A 548 -7.09 -16.41 12.01
C ASN A 548 -8.55 -16.87 12.21
N ARG A 549 -9.15 -16.66 13.39
CA ARG A 549 -10.58 -16.88 13.63
C ARG A 549 -11.46 -15.86 12.89
N TRP A 550 -10.94 -14.67 12.61
CA TRP A 550 -11.66 -13.56 11.98
C TRP A 550 -10.97 -13.04 10.71
N THR A 551 -9.75 -13.48 10.40
CA THR A 551 -9.06 -13.16 9.14
C THR A 551 -9.06 -14.36 8.19
N THR A 552 -9.23 -14.09 6.88
CA THR A 552 -9.16 -15.14 5.85
C THR A 552 -8.46 -14.62 4.60
N PRO A 553 -7.28 -15.15 4.23
CA PRO A 553 -6.62 -14.83 2.97
C PRO A 553 -7.43 -15.35 1.77
N ILE A 554 -8.02 -14.43 1.00
CA ILE A 554 -8.81 -14.70 -0.21
C ILE A 554 -8.10 -14.30 -1.51
N GLY A 555 -6.94 -13.65 -1.44
CA GLY A 555 -6.08 -13.34 -2.59
C GLY A 555 -4.61 -13.36 -2.22
N SER A 556 -3.74 -13.74 -3.16
CA SER A 556 -2.29 -13.83 -2.92
C SER A 556 -1.48 -13.67 -4.22
N ALA A 557 -0.52 -12.75 -4.23
CA ALA A 557 0.42 -12.57 -5.34
C ALA A 557 1.82 -12.21 -4.83
N VAL A 558 2.85 -12.58 -5.59
CA VAL A 558 4.27 -12.33 -5.28
C VAL A 558 4.95 -11.73 -6.50
N PHE A 559 5.66 -10.61 -6.31
CA PHE A 559 6.33 -9.86 -7.36
C PHE A 559 7.77 -9.50 -6.94
N ALA A 560 8.66 -9.32 -7.91
CA ALA A 560 9.95 -8.71 -7.69
C ALA A 560 9.92 -7.27 -8.22
N ILE A 561 10.12 -6.29 -7.34
CA ILE A 561 10.17 -4.88 -7.67
C ILE A 561 11.62 -4.54 -8.04
N PRO A 562 11.95 -4.31 -9.34
CA PRO A 562 13.29 -3.88 -9.73
C PRO A 562 13.71 -2.58 -9.02
N PRO A 563 15.02 -2.23 -9.03
CA PRO A 563 15.47 -0.90 -8.60
C PRO A 563 14.73 0.23 -9.32
N GLY A 564 14.87 1.43 -8.77
CA GLY A 564 14.51 2.67 -9.45
C GLY A 564 15.36 2.89 -10.71
N CYS A 565 15.08 3.99 -11.41
CA CYS A 565 15.91 4.41 -12.54
C CYS A 565 16.34 5.87 -12.42
N ARG A 566 17.44 6.19 -13.08
CA ARG A 566 17.88 7.57 -13.36
C ARG A 566 17.01 8.20 -14.45
N GLU A 567 17.08 9.53 -14.56
CA GLU A 567 16.50 10.27 -15.69
C GLU A 567 17.04 9.75 -17.03
N GLY A 568 16.16 9.58 -18.01
CA GLY A 568 16.47 8.96 -19.31
C GLY A 568 16.61 7.44 -19.31
N GLY A 569 16.59 6.80 -18.13
CA GLY A 569 16.40 5.35 -17.98
C GLY A 569 14.92 4.96 -17.93
N TYR A 570 14.63 3.72 -17.54
CA TYR A 570 13.27 3.22 -17.32
C TYR A 570 13.24 2.10 -16.28
N ILE A 571 12.09 1.86 -15.65
CA ILE A 571 11.97 0.85 -14.61
C ILE A 571 12.12 -0.56 -15.22
N GLY A 572 12.97 -1.38 -14.60
CA GLY A 572 13.36 -2.69 -15.11
C GLY A 572 14.48 -2.67 -16.16
N GLU A 573 15.16 -1.53 -16.39
CA GLU A 573 16.32 -1.45 -17.30
C GLU A 573 17.44 -2.44 -16.92
N THR A 574 17.63 -2.75 -15.64
CA THR A 574 18.59 -3.77 -15.15
C THR A 574 18.27 -5.21 -15.60
N LEU A 575 17.02 -5.48 -15.99
CA LEU A 575 16.52 -6.78 -16.45
C LEU A 575 16.30 -6.81 -17.99
N LEU A 576 15.91 -5.67 -18.56
CA LEU A 576 15.49 -5.53 -19.96
C LEU A 576 16.53 -4.85 -20.87
N GLY A 577 17.69 -4.42 -20.33
CA GLY A 577 18.82 -3.81 -21.06
C GLY A 577 19.14 -4.46 -22.39
#